data_AF-A0A7S9YXW0-F1
#
_entry.id   AF-A0A7S9YXW0-F1
#
_cell.length_a   1.000
_cell.length_b   1.000
_cell.length_c   1.000
_cell.angle_alpha   90.00
_cell.angle_beta   90.00
_cell.angle_gamma   90.00
#
_symmetry.space_group_name_H-M   'P 1'
#
loop_
_entity.id
_entity.type
_entity.pdbx_description
1 polymer ?
#
loop_
_entity_poly.entity_id
_entity_poly.type
_entity_poly.pdbx_seq_one_letter_code
_entity_poly.pdbx_strand_id
1 'polypeptide(L)'
;MTATNTNDARDIGETIRRAHEAAEKYQKAVVTTIDHPLDSDIKVPVILDKDGFTVVSKSSLAEYLDHPERRTGTATLTRLDSFIEHIVRFKDSDSVIFARDDRASPALTAVLDYHRAGSDADPRFGKHRSVFNFPLSDEWKVWQKFDKVQMDQKEFAEFIEDRVVDIEYVEDIDALSEEMRRYIGSTNAGRIATPARMHELSTNLEVYENSVIKQVQKLQTGEAQIRFESEHVDAAGAPVDIPALFVICIPVFAHDGYYRIVARLRYRVTGGLKFWYELWRTDLVFDDAFDKACARVKAETELPLLVGAPE
;
A
#
# COMPACT_ATOMS: atom_id res chain seq x y z
N MET A 1 108.25 19.73 -2.76
CA MET A 1 107.53 19.83 -1.47
C MET A 1 106.32 20.70 -1.75
N THR A 2 105.07 20.27 -1.66
CA THR A 2 104.49 19.33 -0.70
C THR A 2 103.22 18.75 -1.33
N ALA A 3 103.01 17.45 -1.11
CA ALA A 3 101.83 16.73 -1.59
C ALA A 3 100.54 17.27 -0.96
N THR A 4 99.44 17.21 -1.70
CA THR A 4 98.10 17.16 -1.10
C THR A 4 97.30 16.11 -1.84
N ASN A 5 97.54 14.86 -1.44
CA ASN A 5 96.56 13.79 -1.53
C ASN A 5 95.36 14.21 -0.68
N THR A 6 94.21 14.37 -1.32
CA THR A 6 92.90 14.29 -0.64
C THR A 6 91.95 13.54 -1.54
N ASN A 7 92.17 12.22 -1.55
CA ASN A 7 91.14 11.21 -1.33
C ASN A 7 89.74 11.59 -1.84
N ASP A 8 89.51 11.41 -3.14
CA ASP A 8 88.17 11.26 -3.72
C ASP A 8 87.64 9.87 -3.33
N ALA A 9 87.49 9.67 -2.03
CA ALA A 9 86.74 8.56 -1.48
C ALA A 9 85.29 8.84 -1.90
N ARG A 10 84.92 8.38 -3.10
CA ARG A 10 83.53 8.26 -3.54
C ARG A 10 82.75 7.83 -2.31
N ASP A 11 81.90 8.72 -1.79
CA ASP A 11 81.18 8.46 -0.55
C ASP A 11 80.33 7.21 -0.80
N ILE A 12 80.88 6.07 -0.36
CA ILE A 12 80.28 4.75 -0.53
C ILE A 12 78.94 4.76 0.21
N GLY A 13 78.84 5.53 1.29
CA GLY A 13 77.61 5.79 2.02
C GLY A 13 76.59 6.58 1.22
N GLU A 14 76.99 7.64 0.50
CA GLU A 14 76.08 8.38 -0.40
C GLU A 14 75.65 7.53 -1.61
N THR A 15 76.55 6.72 -2.15
CA THR A 15 76.26 5.83 -3.28
C THR A 15 75.33 4.69 -2.87
N ILE A 16 75.55 4.07 -1.70
CA ILE A 16 74.66 3.06 -1.12
C ILE A 16 73.30 3.68 -0.78
N ARG A 17 73.28 4.90 -0.21
CA ARG A 17 72.04 5.61 0.12
C ARG A 17 71.22 5.94 -1.14
N ARG A 18 71.86 6.45 -2.20
CA ARG A 18 71.18 6.69 -3.50
C ARG A 18 70.72 5.40 -4.16
N ALA A 19 71.49 4.32 -4.05
CA ALA A 19 71.09 3.01 -4.56
C ALA A 19 69.91 2.42 -3.77
N HIS A 20 69.87 2.63 -2.45
CA HIS A 20 68.79 2.23 -1.57
C HIS A 20 67.52 3.07 -1.81
N GLU A 21 67.65 4.40 -1.86
CA GLU A 21 66.55 5.32 -2.20
C GLU A 21 66.01 5.05 -3.62
N ALA A 22 66.88 4.72 -4.58
CA ALA A 22 66.44 4.29 -5.91
C ALA A 22 65.72 2.93 -5.85
N ALA A 23 66.23 1.96 -5.10
CA ALA A 23 65.58 0.66 -4.92
C ALA A 23 64.21 0.78 -4.24
N GLU A 24 64.06 1.62 -3.22
CA GLU A 24 62.78 1.96 -2.58
C GLU A 24 61.84 2.70 -3.57
N LYS A 25 62.38 3.63 -4.36
CA LYS A 25 61.62 4.37 -5.38
C LYS A 25 61.13 3.48 -6.53
N TYR A 26 61.81 2.37 -6.81
CA TYR A 26 61.45 1.40 -7.84
C TYR A 26 60.86 0.10 -7.29
N GLN A 27 60.48 0.05 -6.00
CA GLN A 27 59.79 -1.10 -5.44
C GLN A 27 58.45 -1.28 -6.18
N LYS A 28 58.39 -2.32 -7.02
CA LYS A 28 57.19 -2.65 -7.77
C LYS A 28 56.10 -3.07 -6.80
N ALA A 29 54.90 -2.56 -6.99
CA ALA A 29 53.74 -3.00 -6.24
C ALA A 29 53.55 -4.52 -6.44
N VAL A 30 53.37 -5.25 -5.34
CA VAL A 30 53.15 -6.71 -5.35
C VAL A 30 51.76 -7.00 -4.83
N VAL A 31 51.02 -7.86 -5.54
CA VAL A 31 49.76 -8.40 -5.03
C VAL A 31 50.09 -9.55 -4.09
N THR A 32 49.65 -9.44 -2.84
CA THR A 32 49.79 -10.48 -1.81
C THR A 32 48.46 -10.63 -1.07
N THR A 33 48.40 -11.58 -0.13
CA THR A 33 47.23 -11.80 0.72
C THR A 33 47.58 -11.66 2.19
N ILE A 34 46.68 -11.09 2.97
CA ILE A 34 46.74 -11.09 4.44
C ILE A 34 45.54 -11.84 5.02
N ASP A 35 45.71 -12.36 6.22
CA ASP A 35 44.63 -13.05 6.93
C ASP A 35 43.66 -12.04 7.53
N HIS A 36 42.36 -12.29 7.43
CA HIS A 36 41.37 -11.42 8.04
C HIS A 36 41.52 -11.48 9.59
N PRO A 37 41.51 -10.33 10.29
CA PRO A 37 41.84 -10.28 11.72
C PRO A 37 40.94 -11.11 12.64
N LEU A 38 39.71 -11.37 12.20
CA LEU A 38 38.71 -12.15 12.94
C LEU A 38 38.53 -13.57 12.41
N ASP A 39 39.11 -13.88 11.25
CA ASP A 39 38.93 -15.18 10.58
C ASP A 39 40.14 -15.49 9.69
N SER A 40 41.02 -16.39 10.16
CA SER A 40 42.26 -16.75 9.46
C SER A 40 42.04 -17.49 8.14
N ASP A 41 40.84 -18.01 7.90
CA ASP A 41 40.49 -18.71 6.66
C ASP A 41 40.16 -17.75 5.52
N ILE A 42 39.79 -16.50 5.84
CA ILE A 42 39.56 -15.45 4.86
C ILE A 42 40.89 -14.78 4.49
N LYS A 43 41.32 -14.96 3.24
CA LYS A 43 42.48 -14.28 2.67
C LYS A 43 42.06 -13.01 1.95
N VAL A 44 42.55 -11.85 2.41
CA VAL A 44 42.26 -10.54 1.85
C VAL A 44 43.36 -10.13 0.87
N PRO A 45 43.06 -9.92 -0.42
CA PRO A 45 44.05 -9.44 -1.37
C PRO A 45 44.44 -8.00 -1.06
N VAL A 46 45.74 -7.74 -1.00
CA VAL A 46 46.31 -6.41 -0.79
C VAL A 46 47.40 -6.13 -1.82
N ILE A 47 47.49 -4.87 -2.21
CA ILE A 47 48.60 -4.35 -3.01
C ILE A 47 49.60 -3.76 -2.03
N LEU A 48 50.79 -4.35 -1.95
CA LEU A 48 51.90 -3.83 -1.16
C LEU A 48 52.79 -2.97 -2.05
N ASP A 49 52.91 -1.69 -1.73
CA ASP A 49 53.82 -0.75 -2.37
C ASP A 49 54.76 -0.11 -1.32
N LYS A 50 55.51 0.91 -1.73
CA LYS A 50 56.46 1.62 -0.86
C LYS A 50 55.79 2.45 0.26
N ASP A 51 54.53 2.83 0.07
CA ASP A 51 53.77 3.70 0.98
C ASP A 51 52.90 2.87 1.95
N GLY A 52 52.74 1.56 1.68
CA GLY A 52 52.14 0.60 2.61
C GLY A 52 51.36 -0.49 1.90
N PHE A 53 50.32 -1.01 2.56
CA PHE A 53 49.37 -1.94 1.94
C PHE A 53 48.05 -1.23 1.63
N THR A 54 47.53 -1.46 0.44
CA THR A 54 46.19 -1.05 0.03
C THR A 54 45.32 -2.29 -0.11
N VAL A 55 44.21 -2.34 0.64
CA VAL A 55 43.25 -3.44 0.51
C VAL A 55 42.54 -3.32 -0.83
N VAL A 56 42.57 -4.40 -1.63
CA VAL A 56 41.76 -4.46 -2.85
C VAL A 56 40.31 -4.63 -2.44
N SER A 57 39.49 -3.60 -2.67
CA SER A 57 38.10 -3.65 -2.27
C SER A 57 37.35 -4.71 -3.08
N LYS A 58 36.45 -5.43 -2.40
CA LYS A 58 35.54 -6.39 -3.03
C LYS A 58 34.78 -5.77 -4.22
N SER A 59 34.36 -4.51 -4.10
CA SER A 59 33.65 -3.79 -5.15
C SER A 59 34.47 -3.61 -6.43
N SER A 60 35.79 -3.48 -6.32
CA SER A 60 36.69 -3.34 -7.47
C SER A 60 36.82 -4.63 -8.27
N LEU A 61 36.52 -5.78 -7.66
CA LEU A 61 36.55 -7.09 -8.32
C LEU A 61 35.20 -7.46 -8.94
N ALA A 62 34.12 -6.77 -8.56
CA ALA A 62 32.77 -7.09 -8.99
C ALA A 62 32.58 -6.96 -10.51
N GLU A 63 33.34 -6.08 -11.18
CA GLU A 63 33.29 -5.91 -12.65
C GLU A 63 33.83 -7.11 -13.44
N TYR A 64 34.58 -7.99 -12.79
CA TYR A 64 35.19 -9.17 -13.41
C TYR A 64 34.38 -10.46 -13.16
N LEU A 65 33.24 -10.37 -12.48
CA LEU A 65 32.37 -11.52 -12.23
C LEU A 65 31.44 -11.75 -13.43
N ASP A 66 31.34 -12.99 -13.91
CA ASP A 66 30.40 -13.37 -14.98
C ASP A 66 28.92 -13.23 -14.55
N HIS A 67 28.66 -13.31 -13.24
CA HIS A 67 27.35 -13.12 -12.64
C HIS A 67 27.48 -12.53 -11.22
N PRO A 68 26.41 -11.90 -10.68
CA PRO A 68 26.42 -11.43 -9.30
C PRO A 68 26.70 -12.57 -8.31
N GLU A 69 27.39 -12.27 -7.21
CA GLU A 69 27.71 -13.25 -6.16
C GLU A 69 26.46 -13.79 -5.45
N ARG A 70 25.41 -12.97 -5.37
CA ARG A 70 24.15 -13.28 -4.70
C ARG A 70 23.01 -12.52 -5.35
N ARG A 71 21.81 -13.06 -5.22
CA ARG A 71 20.59 -12.37 -5.63
C ARG A 71 20.31 -11.21 -4.67
N THR A 72 20.02 -10.03 -5.22
CA THR A 72 19.68 -8.82 -4.47
C THR A 72 18.68 -8.00 -5.29
N GLY A 73 17.94 -7.11 -4.62
CA GLY A 73 17.00 -6.20 -5.26
C GLY A 73 15.60 -6.36 -4.69
N THR A 74 14.70 -5.47 -5.09
CA THR A 74 13.29 -5.50 -4.70
C THR A 74 12.43 -5.48 -5.95
N ALA A 75 11.67 -6.56 -6.17
CA ALA A 75 10.66 -6.61 -7.21
C ALA A 75 9.36 -5.98 -6.70
N THR A 76 8.94 -4.86 -7.28
CA THR A 76 7.64 -4.25 -6.99
C THR A 76 6.60 -4.75 -7.98
N LEU A 77 5.66 -5.53 -7.49
CA LEU A 77 4.70 -6.26 -8.30
C LEU A 77 3.30 -5.66 -8.13
N THR A 78 2.55 -5.64 -9.22
CA THR A 78 1.25 -4.93 -9.30
C THR A 78 0.06 -5.89 -9.23
N ARG A 79 0.29 -7.20 -9.23
CA ARG A 79 -0.73 -8.25 -9.10
C ARG A 79 -0.34 -9.24 -8.03
N LEU A 80 -1.34 -9.71 -7.28
CA LEU A 80 -1.15 -10.71 -6.22
C LEU A 80 -0.60 -12.02 -6.78
N ASP A 81 -1.10 -12.47 -7.93
CA ASP A 81 -0.64 -13.69 -8.60
C ASP A 81 0.86 -13.61 -8.96
N SER A 82 1.30 -12.48 -9.54
CA SER A 82 2.71 -12.27 -9.87
C SER A 82 3.58 -12.21 -8.62
N PHE A 83 3.06 -11.64 -7.52
CA PHE A 83 3.73 -11.63 -6.23
C PHE A 83 3.94 -13.04 -5.68
N ILE A 84 2.90 -13.88 -5.70
CA ILE A 84 2.98 -15.28 -5.30
C ILE A 84 3.95 -16.05 -6.20
N GLU A 85 3.85 -15.90 -7.52
CA GLU A 85 4.72 -16.58 -8.49
C GLU A 85 6.20 -16.22 -8.28
N HIS A 86 6.49 -14.93 -8.06
CA HIS A 86 7.86 -14.48 -7.80
C HIS A 86 8.41 -15.06 -6.49
N ILE A 87 7.58 -15.16 -5.45
CA ILE A 87 7.97 -15.82 -4.19
C ILE A 87 8.21 -17.30 -4.42
N VAL A 88 7.27 -18.02 -5.01
CA VAL A 88 7.40 -19.48 -5.26
C VAL A 88 8.67 -19.78 -6.08
N ARG A 89 9.01 -18.93 -7.04
CA ARG A 89 10.22 -19.08 -7.86
C ARG A 89 11.53 -18.98 -7.07
N PHE A 90 11.56 -18.21 -5.99
CA PHE A 90 12.80 -17.83 -5.32
C PHE A 90 12.83 -18.11 -3.81
N LYS A 91 11.74 -18.60 -3.22
CA LYS A 91 11.64 -18.94 -1.81
C LYS A 91 12.60 -20.08 -1.45
N ASP A 92 13.01 -20.07 -0.19
CA ASP A 92 13.57 -21.22 0.51
C ASP A 92 12.84 -21.40 1.86
N SER A 93 13.31 -22.34 2.69
CA SER A 93 12.69 -22.68 3.98
C SER A 93 12.71 -21.54 5.00
N ASP A 94 13.60 -20.56 4.84
CA ASP A 94 13.79 -19.47 5.79
C ASP A 94 13.20 -18.15 5.25
N SER A 95 12.58 -18.15 4.08
CA SER A 95 11.89 -16.98 3.53
C SER A 95 10.68 -16.61 4.39
N VAL A 96 10.46 -15.30 4.59
CA VAL A 96 9.36 -14.80 5.44
C VAL A 96 8.60 -13.69 4.71
N ILE A 97 7.28 -13.69 4.90
CA ILE A 97 6.39 -12.66 4.38
C ILE A 97 5.96 -11.75 5.52
N PHE A 98 5.99 -10.44 5.28
CA PHE A 98 5.55 -9.42 6.22
C PHE A 98 4.34 -8.70 5.63
N ALA A 99 3.27 -8.62 6.40
CA ALA A 99 2.04 -7.93 6.04
C ALA A 99 1.91 -6.64 6.86
N ARG A 100 1.97 -5.50 6.18
CA ARG A 100 1.71 -4.20 6.81
C ARG A 100 0.22 -3.90 6.73
N ASP A 101 -0.45 -3.96 7.86
CA ASP A 101 -1.88 -3.77 8.11
C ASP A 101 -2.29 -2.30 8.28
N ASP A 102 -1.55 -1.39 7.65
CA ASP A 102 -1.92 0.03 7.61
C ASP A 102 -2.82 0.30 6.40
N ARG A 103 -4.08 0.67 6.62
CA ARG A 103 -5.04 0.99 5.54
C ARG A 103 -4.60 2.14 4.64
N ALA A 104 -3.78 3.07 5.16
CA ALA A 104 -3.25 4.16 4.34
C ALA A 104 -2.14 3.70 3.40
N SER A 105 -1.42 2.63 3.78
CA SER A 105 -0.29 2.10 3.01
C SER A 105 -0.18 0.57 3.11
N PRO A 106 -1.21 -0.20 2.72
CA PRO A 106 -1.19 -1.66 2.83
C PRO A 106 -0.06 -2.24 1.98
N ALA A 107 0.67 -3.24 2.50
CA ALA A 107 1.71 -3.91 1.71
C ALA A 107 2.01 -5.33 2.18
N LEU A 108 2.36 -6.20 1.23
CA LEU A 108 3.05 -7.46 1.49
C LEU A 108 4.50 -7.32 1.04
N THR A 109 5.43 -7.67 1.93
CA THR A 109 6.86 -7.74 1.64
C THR A 109 7.39 -9.13 1.96
N ALA A 110 7.77 -9.88 0.93
CA ALA A 110 8.48 -11.13 1.12
C ALA A 110 9.99 -10.86 1.10
N VAL A 111 10.69 -11.31 2.13
CA VAL A 111 12.16 -11.34 2.16
C VAL A 111 12.59 -12.77 1.88
N LEU A 112 13.19 -12.97 0.70
CA LEU A 112 13.49 -14.28 0.14
C LEU A 112 14.80 -14.85 0.70
N ASP A 113 15.70 -14.00 1.18
CA ASP A 113 16.94 -14.34 1.86
C ASP A 113 16.92 -13.89 3.33
N TYR A 114 15.79 -14.14 4.00
CA TYR A 114 15.58 -13.77 5.40
C TYR A 114 16.40 -14.63 6.35
N HIS A 115 16.61 -14.13 7.58
CA HIS A 115 17.40 -14.80 8.61
C HIS A 115 16.86 -16.19 8.90
N ARG A 116 17.78 -17.15 9.09
CA ARG A 116 17.42 -18.52 9.47
C ARG A 116 16.76 -18.53 10.84
N ALA A 117 15.85 -19.47 11.05
CA ALA A 117 15.17 -19.61 12.32
C ALA A 117 16.13 -20.06 13.44
N GLY A 118 16.07 -19.39 14.60
CA GLY A 118 16.85 -19.70 15.80
C GLY A 118 17.88 -18.62 16.15
N SER A 119 18.13 -18.40 17.45
CA SER A 119 19.05 -17.36 17.93
C SER A 119 20.50 -17.58 17.51
N ASP A 120 20.88 -18.85 17.34
CA ASP A 120 22.25 -19.26 17.03
C ASP A 120 22.45 -19.51 15.51
N ALA A 121 21.42 -19.23 14.71
CA ALA A 121 21.47 -19.45 13.27
C ALA A 121 22.16 -18.28 12.55
N ASP A 122 22.88 -18.60 11.49
CA ASP A 122 23.64 -17.59 10.74
C ASP A 122 22.71 -16.49 10.18
N PRO A 123 23.05 -15.21 10.36
CA PRO A 123 22.31 -14.13 9.74
C PRO A 123 22.45 -14.20 8.22
N ARG A 124 21.38 -13.85 7.51
CA ARG A 124 21.36 -13.72 6.05
C ARG A 124 21.27 -12.25 5.66
N PHE A 125 21.34 -11.96 4.36
CA PHE A 125 21.51 -10.59 3.89
C PHE A 125 20.20 -9.77 3.87
N GLY A 126 19.04 -10.43 3.75
CA GLY A 126 17.74 -9.78 3.69
C GLY A 126 17.63 -8.75 2.56
N LYS A 127 18.36 -8.94 1.44
CA LYS A 127 18.46 -7.99 0.33
C LYS A 127 17.69 -8.42 -0.92
N HIS A 128 17.12 -9.61 -0.97
CA HIS A 128 16.29 -10.07 -2.08
C HIS A 128 14.82 -10.07 -1.65
N ARG A 129 14.05 -9.11 -2.17
CA ARG A 129 12.69 -8.84 -1.69
C ARG A 129 11.67 -8.83 -2.83
N SER A 130 10.44 -9.20 -2.51
CA SER A 130 9.25 -8.99 -3.36
C SER A 130 8.30 -8.10 -2.60
N VAL A 131 7.67 -7.13 -3.27
CA VAL A 131 6.74 -6.18 -2.65
C VAL A 131 5.47 -6.10 -3.48
N PHE A 132 4.31 -6.16 -2.82
CA PHE A 132 2.99 -5.90 -3.38
C PHE A 132 2.27 -4.86 -2.53
N ASN A 133 1.84 -3.75 -3.15
CA ASN A 133 1.33 -2.57 -2.45
C ASN A 133 -0.21 -2.42 -2.51
N PHE A 134 -0.94 -3.50 -2.79
CA PHE A 134 -2.42 -3.49 -2.84
C PHE A 134 -3.01 -2.30 -3.61
N PRO A 135 -2.76 -2.20 -4.92
CA PRO A 135 -3.31 -1.10 -5.71
C PRO A 135 -4.84 -1.10 -5.58
N LEU A 136 -5.43 0.01 -5.15
CA LEU A 136 -6.89 0.15 -5.05
C LEU A 136 -7.51 0.12 -6.45
N SER A 137 -8.71 -0.46 -6.56
CA SER A 137 -9.52 -0.38 -7.77
C SER A 137 -9.96 1.05 -8.07
N ASP A 138 -10.33 1.32 -9.31
CA ASP A 138 -10.77 2.67 -9.70
C ASP A 138 -12.20 2.94 -9.20
N GLU A 139 -13.03 1.91 -9.15
CA GLU A 139 -14.37 1.93 -8.55
C GLU A 139 -14.28 2.32 -7.07
N TRP A 140 -13.44 1.63 -6.29
CA TRP A 140 -13.27 1.91 -4.87
C TRP A 140 -12.81 3.35 -4.62
N LYS A 141 -11.83 3.84 -5.39
CA LYS A 141 -11.35 5.24 -5.28
C LYS A 141 -12.47 6.23 -5.56
N VAL A 142 -13.29 5.99 -6.57
CA VAL A 142 -14.38 6.89 -6.97
C VAL A 142 -15.49 6.90 -5.93
N TRP A 143 -15.93 5.73 -5.46
CA TRP A 143 -16.97 5.63 -4.43
C TRP A 143 -16.51 6.24 -3.09
N GLN A 144 -15.25 6.04 -2.70
CA GLN A 144 -14.69 6.66 -1.49
C GLN A 144 -14.53 8.18 -1.63
N LYS A 145 -14.17 8.67 -2.82
CA LYS A 145 -13.99 10.12 -3.08
C LYS A 145 -15.27 10.91 -2.83
N PHE A 146 -16.42 10.32 -3.14
CA PHE A 146 -17.73 10.96 -3.02
C PHE A 146 -18.53 10.51 -1.78
N ASP A 147 -17.96 9.66 -0.91
CA ASP A 147 -18.56 9.33 0.37
C ASP A 147 -18.78 10.59 1.22
N LYS A 148 -20.03 10.79 1.69
CA LYS A 148 -20.48 11.97 2.45
C LYS A 148 -20.35 13.32 1.72
N VAL A 149 -20.08 13.32 0.41
CA VAL A 149 -19.99 14.54 -0.39
C VAL A 149 -21.37 14.90 -0.92
N GLN A 150 -21.78 16.14 -0.69
CA GLN A 150 -23.04 16.66 -1.22
C GLN A 150 -22.91 17.01 -2.69
N MET A 151 -23.79 16.43 -3.50
CA MET A 151 -23.97 16.68 -4.93
C MET A 151 -25.29 17.42 -5.15
N ASP A 152 -25.33 18.34 -6.13
CA ASP A 152 -26.64 18.68 -6.71
C ASP A 152 -27.22 17.55 -7.55
N GLN A 153 -28.45 17.74 -8.00
CA GLN A 153 -29.15 16.76 -8.80
C GLN A 153 -28.43 16.42 -10.12
N LYS A 154 -27.80 17.40 -10.77
CA LYS A 154 -27.09 17.17 -12.04
C LYS A 154 -25.83 16.34 -11.80
N GLU A 155 -25.04 16.71 -10.80
CA GLU A 155 -23.84 15.98 -10.38
C GLU A 155 -24.17 14.54 -9.95
N PHE A 156 -25.28 14.36 -9.21
CA PHE A 156 -25.73 13.04 -8.78
C PHE A 156 -26.23 12.19 -9.96
N ALA A 157 -26.94 12.78 -10.91
CA ALA A 157 -27.36 12.12 -12.15
C ALA A 157 -26.17 11.61 -12.96
N GLU A 158 -25.20 12.48 -13.23
CA GLU A 158 -23.97 12.13 -13.95
C GLU A 158 -23.21 11.02 -13.22
N PHE A 159 -23.08 11.12 -11.90
CA PHE A 159 -22.37 10.11 -11.10
C PHE A 159 -23.06 8.74 -11.13
N ILE A 160 -24.38 8.69 -10.96
CA ILE A 160 -25.13 7.43 -10.97
C ILE A 160 -25.19 6.85 -12.38
N GLU A 161 -25.32 7.65 -13.43
CA GLU A 161 -25.29 7.17 -14.82
C GLU A 161 -23.97 6.47 -15.15
N ASP A 162 -22.84 7.07 -14.76
CA ASP A 162 -21.51 6.49 -14.95
C ASP A 162 -21.26 5.23 -14.10
N ARG A 163 -21.96 5.10 -12.95
CA ARG A 163 -21.69 4.08 -11.93
C ARG A 163 -22.84 3.12 -11.66
N VAL A 164 -23.89 3.16 -12.48
CA VAL A 164 -25.07 2.28 -12.29
C VAL A 164 -24.70 0.79 -12.34
N VAL A 165 -23.64 0.45 -13.08
CA VAL A 165 -23.09 -0.92 -13.17
C VAL A 165 -22.54 -1.44 -11.85
N ASP A 166 -22.09 -0.54 -10.97
CA ASP A 166 -21.55 -0.89 -9.65
C ASP A 166 -22.68 -1.20 -8.64
N ILE A 167 -23.92 -0.79 -8.95
CA ILE A 167 -25.09 -0.99 -8.08
C ILE A 167 -25.65 -2.39 -8.31
N GLU A 168 -25.74 -3.16 -7.23
CA GLU A 168 -26.26 -4.53 -7.28
C GLU A 168 -27.79 -4.54 -7.12
N TYR A 169 -28.46 -5.34 -7.95
CA TYR A 169 -29.85 -5.69 -7.73
C TYR A 169 -29.94 -6.82 -6.70
N VAL A 170 -30.30 -6.47 -5.46
CA VAL A 170 -30.47 -7.45 -4.37
C VAL A 170 -31.88 -8.05 -4.43
N GLU A 171 -31.99 -9.25 -5.00
CA GLU A 171 -33.24 -10.02 -5.05
C GLU A 171 -33.64 -10.57 -3.68
N ASP A 172 -32.67 -11.11 -2.95
CA ASP A 172 -32.85 -11.73 -1.65
C ASP A 172 -31.91 -11.11 -0.62
N ILE A 173 -32.50 -10.47 0.39
CA ILE A 173 -31.76 -9.86 1.51
C ILE A 173 -31.03 -10.93 2.32
N ASP A 174 -31.51 -12.18 2.35
CA ASP A 174 -30.88 -13.29 3.06
C ASP A 174 -29.55 -13.73 2.43
N ALA A 175 -29.29 -13.36 1.17
CA ALA A 175 -28.00 -13.56 0.52
C ALA A 175 -26.91 -12.56 0.98
N LEU A 176 -27.27 -11.53 1.76
CA LEU A 176 -26.32 -10.58 2.33
C LEU A 176 -25.69 -11.11 3.63
N SER A 177 -24.52 -10.58 4.00
CA SER A 177 -23.88 -10.95 5.26
C SER A 177 -24.79 -10.62 6.46
N GLU A 178 -24.64 -11.37 7.56
CA GLU A 178 -25.45 -11.16 8.77
C GLU A 178 -25.34 -9.72 9.28
N GLU A 179 -24.15 -9.13 9.20
CA GLU A 179 -23.90 -7.76 9.64
C GLU A 179 -24.62 -6.73 8.76
N MET A 180 -24.60 -6.91 7.44
CA MET A 180 -25.35 -6.07 6.50
C MET A 180 -26.86 -6.18 6.76
N ARG A 181 -27.37 -7.39 6.97
CA ARG A 181 -28.79 -7.61 7.31
C ARG A 181 -29.19 -6.90 8.60
N ARG A 182 -28.34 -6.99 9.63
CA ARG A 182 -28.55 -6.29 10.90
C ARG A 182 -28.54 -4.77 10.71
N TYR A 183 -27.63 -4.25 9.90
CA TYR A 183 -27.58 -2.83 9.58
C TYR A 183 -28.85 -2.39 8.83
N ILE A 184 -29.23 -3.09 7.76
CA ILE A 184 -30.45 -2.82 6.99
C ILE A 184 -31.68 -2.83 7.92
N GLY A 185 -31.84 -3.88 8.73
CA GLY A 185 -32.93 -3.98 9.71
C GLY A 185 -32.96 -2.86 10.75
N SER A 186 -31.79 -2.30 11.13
CA SER A 186 -31.70 -1.19 12.08
C SER A 186 -32.12 0.17 11.51
N THR A 187 -32.09 0.34 10.18
CA THR A 187 -32.29 1.65 9.54
C THR A 187 -33.74 2.02 9.31
N ASN A 188 -34.71 1.16 9.70
CA ASN A 188 -36.14 1.29 9.35
C ASN A 188 -36.39 1.48 7.84
N ALA A 189 -35.37 1.20 7.03
CA ALA A 189 -35.38 1.32 5.58
C ALA A 189 -36.04 0.06 5.02
N GLY A 190 -37.36 0.14 4.80
CA GLY A 190 -38.12 -1.02 4.33
C GLY A 190 -37.76 -1.51 2.93
N ARG A 191 -36.91 -0.81 2.17
CA ARG A 191 -36.58 -1.13 0.78
C ARG A 191 -35.14 -0.73 0.41
N ILE A 192 -34.40 -1.68 -0.15
CA ILE A 192 -33.13 -1.45 -0.86
C ILE A 192 -33.48 -0.97 -2.28
N ALA A 193 -32.82 0.09 -2.75
CA ALA A 193 -33.01 0.60 -4.09
C ALA A 193 -32.43 -0.36 -5.13
N THR A 194 -33.14 -0.51 -6.24
CA THR A 194 -32.65 -1.23 -7.41
C THR A 194 -31.83 -0.29 -8.30
N PRO A 195 -30.96 -0.80 -9.19
CA PRO A 195 -30.23 0.04 -10.14
C PRO A 195 -31.18 0.92 -10.99
N ALA A 196 -32.28 0.34 -11.46
CA ALA A 196 -33.31 1.07 -12.21
C ALA A 196 -33.95 2.20 -11.38
N ARG A 197 -34.24 1.94 -10.10
CA ARG A 197 -34.80 2.96 -9.20
C ARG A 197 -33.78 4.07 -8.91
N MET A 198 -32.50 3.72 -8.74
CA MET A 198 -31.43 4.70 -8.56
C MET A 198 -31.28 5.61 -9.78
N HIS A 199 -31.31 5.03 -10.98
CA HIS A 199 -31.28 5.80 -12.21
C HIS A 199 -32.48 6.75 -12.33
N GLU A 200 -33.71 6.27 -12.07
CA GLU A 200 -34.93 7.07 -12.10
C GLU A 200 -34.88 8.25 -11.12
N LEU A 201 -34.41 8.02 -9.88
CA LEU A 201 -34.24 9.06 -8.87
C LEU A 201 -33.21 10.10 -9.29
N SER A 202 -32.20 9.69 -10.04
CA SER A 202 -31.14 10.59 -10.48
C SER A 202 -31.62 11.53 -11.59
N THR A 203 -32.46 11.05 -12.52
CA THR A 203 -32.90 11.84 -13.70
C THR A 203 -34.21 12.61 -13.49
N ASN A 204 -35.20 12.01 -12.82
CA ASN A 204 -36.59 12.47 -12.87
C ASN A 204 -37.14 12.97 -11.53
N LEU A 205 -36.31 13.06 -10.49
CA LEU A 205 -36.78 13.37 -9.15
C LEU A 205 -37.03 14.88 -8.98
N GLU A 206 -38.30 15.25 -8.84
CA GLU A 206 -38.72 16.58 -8.40
C GLU A 206 -39.23 16.50 -6.97
N VAL A 207 -38.57 17.21 -6.05
CA VAL A 207 -38.97 17.29 -4.64
C VAL A 207 -39.38 18.72 -4.32
N TYR A 208 -40.65 18.89 -3.94
CA TYR A 208 -41.20 20.15 -3.47
C TYR A 208 -41.30 20.11 -1.94
N GLU A 209 -40.78 21.14 -1.26
CA GLU A 209 -40.98 21.32 0.18
C GLU A 209 -42.22 22.19 0.42
N ASN A 210 -43.27 21.57 0.94
CA ASN A 210 -44.45 22.29 1.42
C ASN A 210 -44.26 22.62 2.90
N SER A 211 -44.00 23.89 3.21
CA SER A 211 -43.97 24.36 4.60
C SER A 211 -45.38 24.82 5.01
N VAL A 212 -46.02 24.06 5.91
CA VAL A 212 -47.31 24.40 6.48
C VAL A 212 -47.10 24.98 7.88
N ILE A 213 -47.39 26.27 8.03
CA ILE A 213 -47.39 26.92 9.35
C ILE A 213 -48.75 26.63 10.00
N LYS A 214 -48.80 25.67 10.93
CA LYS A 214 -49.98 25.43 11.76
C LYS A 214 -49.93 26.33 12.98
N GLN A 215 -50.66 27.44 12.93
CA GLN A 215 -50.92 28.28 14.09
C GLN A 215 -52.14 27.76 14.84
N VAL A 216 -51.93 27.10 15.98
CA VAL A 216 -53.03 26.68 16.86
C VAL A 216 -53.22 27.76 17.91
N GLN A 217 -54.28 28.57 17.78
CA GLN A 217 -54.69 29.50 18.83
C GLN A 217 -55.71 28.83 19.75
N LYS A 218 -55.38 28.71 21.05
CA LYS A 218 -56.37 28.41 22.08
C LYS A 218 -57.03 29.72 22.52
N LEU A 219 -58.26 29.95 22.07
CA LEU A 219 -59.06 31.16 22.34
C LEU A 219 -59.28 31.45 23.85
N GLN A 220 -59.08 30.47 24.72
CA GLN A 220 -59.29 30.61 26.17
C GLN A 220 -58.08 31.15 26.94
N THR A 221 -56.86 31.00 26.44
CA THR A 221 -55.63 31.34 27.20
C THR A 221 -54.73 32.36 26.50
N GLY A 222 -55.00 32.72 25.25
CA GLY A 222 -54.19 33.69 24.50
C GLY A 222 -52.79 33.19 24.12
N GLU A 223 -52.44 31.94 24.44
CA GLU A 223 -51.19 31.31 23.99
C GLU A 223 -51.29 30.91 22.51
N ALA A 224 -50.34 31.40 21.71
CA ALA A 224 -50.15 30.95 20.33
C ALA A 224 -48.99 29.95 20.29
N GLN A 225 -49.26 28.70 19.89
CA GLN A 225 -48.22 27.75 19.49
C GLN A 225 -48.10 27.78 17.97
N ILE A 226 -46.94 28.19 17.47
CA ILE A 226 -46.57 28.11 16.05
C ILE A 226 -45.85 26.78 15.86
N ARG A 227 -46.47 25.85 15.12
CA ARG A 227 -45.82 24.59 14.70
C ARG A 227 -45.51 24.67 13.21
N PHE A 228 -44.23 24.57 12.86
CA PHE A 228 -43.76 24.44 11.48
C PHE A 228 -43.74 22.94 11.15
N GLU A 229 -44.58 22.51 10.21
CA GLU A 229 -44.53 21.16 9.64
C GLU A 229 -44.10 21.31 8.17
N SER A 230 -42.92 20.78 7.82
CA SER A 230 -42.47 20.67 6.43
C SER A 230 -42.78 19.26 5.92
N GLU A 231 -43.53 19.16 4.82
CA GLU A 231 -43.78 17.91 4.10
C GLU A 231 -43.09 17.95 2.73
N HIS A 232 -42.36 16.88 2.38
CA HIS A 232 -41.76 16.73 1.05
C HIS A 232 -42.72 15.95 0.14
N VAL A 233 -43.13 16.55 -0.97
CA VAL A 233 -44.02 15.95 -1.97
C VAL A 233 -43.38 15.95 -3.36
N ASP A 234 -43.82 15.03 -4.20
CA ASP A 234 -43.42 14.97 -5.61
C ASP A 234 -44.22 15.98 -6.47
N ALA A 235 -43.96 16.02 -7.78
CA ALA A 235 -44.67 16.89 -8.72
C ALA A 235 -46.19 16.65 -8.78
N ALA A 236 -46.67 15.48 -8.34
CA ALA A 236 -48.08 15.12 -8.30
C ALA A 236 -48.73 15.38 -6.93
N GLY A 237 -47.96 15.86 -5.94
CA GLY A 237 -48.43 16.12 -4.57
C GLY A 237 -48.48 14.87 -3.67
N ALA A 238 -47.90 13.74 -4.11
CA ALA A 238 -47.78 12.53 -3.29
C ALA A 238 -46.49 12.57 -2.43
N PRO A 239 -46.45 11.85 -1.29
CA PRO A 239 -45.24 11.76 -0.48
C PRO A 239 -44.06 11.18 -1.28
N VAL A 240 -42.90 11.83 -1.24
CA VAL A 240 -41.74 11.37 -2.01
C VAL A 240 -41.18 10.07 -1.42
N ASP A 241 -41.27 8.96 -2.17
CA ASP A 241 -40.69 7.67 -1.81
C ASP A 241 -39.23 7.57 -2.30
N ILE A 242 -38.30 8.15 -1.53
CA ILE A 242 -36.86 8.02 -1.76
C ILE A 242 -36.33 6.83 -0.96
N PRO A 243 -35.76 5.79 -1.60
CA PRO A 243 -35.09 4.69 -0.92
C PRO A 243 -33.97 5.20 -0.01
N ALA A 244 -33.88 4.64 1.19
CA ALA A 244 -32.85 5.03 2.14
C ALA A 244 -31.51 4.29 1.93
N LEU A 245 -31.52 3.14 1.28
CA LEU A 245 -30.34 2.28 1.10
C LEU A 245 -30.24 1.75 -0.32
N PHE A 246 -29.02 1.50 -0.79
CA PHE A 246 -28.71 0.68 -1.97
C PHE A 246 -27.45 -0.13 -1.68
N VAL A 247 -27.17 -1.16 -2.49
CA VAL A 247 -25.97 -1.98 -2.35
C VAL A 247 -25.11 -1.81 -3.59
N ILE A 248 -23.82 -1.61 -3.39
CA ILE A 248 -22.82 -1.63 -4.47
C ILE A 248 -21.99 -2.90 -4.36
N CYS A 249 -21.54 -3.44 -5.49
CA CYS A 249 -20.70 -4.61 -5.57
C CYS A 249 -19.47 -4.26 -6.42
N ILE A 250 -18.35 -3.95 -5.75
CA ILE A 250 -17.14 -3.42 -6.39
C ILE A 250 -15.88 -4.11 -5.85
N PRO A 251 -14.80 -4.19 -6.63
CA PRO A 251 -13.52 -4.67 -6.12
C PRO A 251 -12.90 -3.64 -5.15
N VAL A 252 -12.24 -4.09 -4.09
CA VAL A 252 -11.46 -3.20 -3.20
C VAL A 252 -10.08 -2.94 -3.80
N PHE A 253 -9.35 -4.02 -4.08
CA PHE A 253 -8.06 -3.99 -4.77
C PHE A 253 -8.24 -4.28 -6.26
N ALA A 254 -7.39 -3.68 -7.08
CA ALA A 254 -7.41 -3.86 -8.52
C ALA A 254 -7.14 -5.33 -8.88
N HIS A 255 -7.96 -5.87 -9.79
CA HIS A 255 -7.91 -7.27 -10.23
C HIS A 255 -8.15 -8.31 -9.11
N ASP A 256 -8.89 -7.93 -8.06
CA ASP A 256 -9.30 -8.82 -6.99
C ASP A 256 -10.82 -9.09 -7.02
N GLY A 257 -11.32 -9.88 -6.06
CA GLY A 257 -12.74 -10.19 -5.92
C GLY A 257 -13.62 -8.97 -5.64
N TYR A 258 -14.91 -9.13 -5.94
CA TYR A 258 -15.94 -8.12 -5.68
C TYR A 258 -16.46 -8.20 -4.24
N TYR A 259 -16.70 -7.05 -3.64
CA TYR A 259 -17.22 -6.90 -2.30
C TYR A 259 -18.50 -6.09 -2.32
N ARG A 260 -19.49 -6.58 -1.58
CA ARG A 260 -20.75 -5.86 -1.36
C ARG A 260 -20.55 -4.79 -0.30
N ILE A 261 -21.08 -3.60 -0.53
CA ILE A 261 -21.05 -2.48 0.42
C ILE A 261 -22.45 -1.87 0.43
N VAL A 262 -23.03 -1.73 1.62
CA VAL A 262 -24.30 -1.04 1.78
C VAL A 262 -24.04 0.46 1.80
N ALA A 263 -24.75 1.20 0.96
CA ALA A 263 -24.68 2.66 0.90
C ALA A 263 -26.02 3.25 1.36
N ARG A 264 -25.95 4.21 2.28
CA ARG A 264 -27.14 4.94 2.74
C ARG A 264 -27.31 6.21 1.93
N LEU A 265 -28.39 6.27 1.15
CA LEU A 265 -28.76 7.47 0.42
C LEU A 265 -29.40 8.48 1.37
N ARG A 266 -28.96 9.73 1.27
CA ARG A 266 -29.54 10.87 1.99
C ARG A 266 -29.77 12.01 1.03
N TYR A 267 -30.75 12.83 1.38
CA TYR A 267 -31.05 14.03 0.63
C TYR A 267 -31.48 15.16 1.57
N ARG A 268 -31.39 16.38 1.07
CA ARG A 268 -31.90 17.58 1.74
C ARG A 268 -32.39 18.58 0.72
N VAL A 269 -33.47 19.28 1.06
CA VAL A 269 -33.94 20.46 0.32
C VAL A 269 -33.50 21.70 1.10
N THR A 270 -32.58 22.48 0.56
CA THR A 270 -32.13 23.76 1.15
C THR A 270 -31.59 24.66 0.05
N GLY A 271 -32.42 25.58 -0.47
CA GLY A 271 -32.06 26.40 -1.64
C GLY A 271 -31.87 25.59 -2.93
N GLY A 272 -32.31 24.32 -2.93
CA GLY A 272 -32.10 23.33 -3.98
C GLY A 272 -32.06 21.92 -3.39
N LEU A 273 -32.21 20.90 -4.24
CA LEU A 273 -32.12 19.50 -3.86
C LEU A 273 -30.65 19.04 -3.87
N LYS A 274 -30.20 18.49 -2.74
CA LYS A 274 -28.85 17.95 -2.56
C LYS A 274 -28.91 16.49 -2.16
N PHE A 275 -28.09 15.66 -2.79
CA PHE A 275 -27.92 14.24 -2.47
C PHE A 275 -26.53 13.96 -1.92
N TRP A 276 -26.41 12.96 -1.07
CA TRP A 276 -25.14 12.33 -0.73
C TRP A 276 -25.40 10.90 -0.29
N TYR A 277 -24.36 10.08 -0.32
CA TYR A 277 -24.43 8.73 0.24
C TYR A 277 -23.39 8.55 1.34
N GLU A 278 -23.66 7.58 2.22
CA GLU A 278 -22.75 7.17 3.28
C GLU A 278 -22.46 5.68 3.13
N LEU A 279 -21.22 5.32 2.84
CA LEU A 279 -20.79 3.93 2.75
C LEU A 279 -20.69 3.32 4.16
N TRP A 280 -21.35 2.19 4.36
CA TRP A 280 -21.38 1.51 5.63
C TRP A 280 -20.12 0.65 5.82
N ARG A 281 -19.38 0.92 6.90
CA ARG A 281 -18.24 0.14 7.40
C ARG A 281 -17.25 -0.34 6.32
N THR A 282 -16.83 0.57 5.44
CA THR A 282 -15.80 0.29 4.43
C THR A 282 -14.47 -0.17 5.05
N ASP A 283 -14.23 0.18 6.31
CA ASP A 283 -13.09 -0.30 7.10
C ASP A 283 -13.08 -1.83 7.24
N LEU A 284 -14.23 -2.45 7.54
CA LEU A 284 -14.32 -3.90 7.68
C LEU A 284 -14.17 -4.62 6.35
N VAL A 285 -14.75 -4.04 5.29
CA VAL A 285 -14.65 -4.60 3.93
C VAL A 285 -13.19 -4.60 3.46
N PHE A 286 -12.46 -3.52 3.76
CA PHE A 286 -11.04 -3.42 3.44
C PHE A 286 -10.21 -4.44 4.22
N ASP A 287 -10.44 -4.56 5.53
CA ASP A 287 -9.71 -5.52 6.38
C ASP A 287 -9.95 -6.97 5.92
N ASP A 288 -11.20 -7.34 5.63
CA ASP A 288 -11.54 -8.67 5.10
C ASP A 288 -10.86 -8.95 3.75
N ALA A 289 -10.78 -7.95 2.86
CA ALA A 289 -10.04 -8.09 1.61
C ALA A 289 -8.53 -8.30 1.84
N PHE A 290 -7.94 -7.53 2.75
CA PHE A 290 -6.54 -7.66 3.10
C PHE A 290 -6.22 -9.02 3.72
N ASP A 291 -7.07 -9.48 4.66
CA ASP A 291 -6.92 -10.76 5.35
C ASP A 291 -7.06 -11.94 4.38
N LYS A 292 -8.02 -11.88 3.45
CA LYS A 292 -8.17 -12.88 2.39
C LYS A 292 -6.94 -12.97 1.50
N ALA A 293 -6.38 -11.82 1.10
CA ALA A 293 -5.14 -11.80 0.33
C ALA A 293 -3.95 -12.38 1.11
N CYS A 294 -3.83 -12.05 2.41
CA CYS A 294 -2.81 -12.62 3.29
C CYS A 294 -2.96 -14.13 3.44
N ALA A 295 -4.19 -14.62 3.66
CA ALA A 295 -4.50 -16.04 3.78
C ALA A 295 -4.17 -16.80 2.48
N ARG A 296 -4.52 -16.22 1.33
CA ARG A 296 -4.20 -16.75 0.01
C ARG A 296 -2.69 -16.86 -0.21
N VAL A 297 -1.95 -15.78 0.05
CA VAL A 297 -0.49 -15.76 -0.07
C VAL A 297 0.15 -16.79 0.84
N LYS A 298 -0.28 -16.88 2.11
CA LYS A 298 0.22 -17.88 3.05
C LYS A 298 -0.04 -19.31 2.57
N ALA A 299 -1.22 -19.57 2.04
CA ALA A 299 -1.60 -20.90 1.53
C ALA A 299 -0.80 -21.29 0.28
N GLU A 300 -0.68 -20.40 -0.71
CA GLU A 300 -0.02 -20.70 -1.99
C GLU A 300 1.52 -20.67 -1.90
N THR A 301 2.08 -19.85 -0.99
CA THR A 301 3.54 -19.78 -0.80
C THR A 301 4.05 -20.74 0.27
N GLU A 302 3.19 -21.26 1.16
CA GLU A 302 3.56 -22.12 2.30
C GLU A 302 4.61 -21.49 3.23
N LEU A 303 4.76 -20.17 3.21
CA LEU A 303 5.71 -19.43 4.03
C LEU A 303 5.05 -18.86 5.29
N PRO A 304 5.82 -18.65 6.37
CA PRO A 304 5.34 -17.86 7.51
C PRO A 304 5.01 -16.43 7.07
N LEU A 305 3.87 -15.94 7.56
CA LEU A 305 3.43 -14.56 7.40
C LEU A 305 3.35 -13.91 8.78
N LEU A 306 4.06 -12.80 8.94
CA LEU A 306 4.11 -11.98 10.14
C LEU A 306 3.45 -10.62 9.87
N VAL A 307 2.72 -10.08 10.83
CA VAL A 307 2.17 -8.72 10.73
C VAL A 307 3.23 -7.71 11.14
N GLY A 308 3.49 -6.71 10.29
CA GLY A 308 4.49 -5.68 10.49
C GLY A 308 5.37 -5.45 9.26
N ALA A 309 6.60 -4.97 9.51
CA ALA A 309 7.60 -4.73 8.48
C ALA A 309 8.92 -5.44 8.83
N PRO A 310 9.67 -5.94 7.83
CA PRO A 310 11.00 -6.48 8.05
C PRO A 310 11.98 -5.38 8.46
N GLU A 311 13.00 -5.78 9.22
CA GLU A 311 14.16 -4.96 9.60
C GLU A 311 15.04 -4.50 8.42
#